data_AF-A0A9X5C4K6-F1
#
_entry.id   AF-A0A9X5C4K6-F1
#
_cell.length_a   1.000
_cell.length_b   1.000
_cell.length_c   1.000
_cell.angle_alpha   90.00
_cell.angle_beta   90.00
_cell.angle_gamma   90.00
#
_symmetry.space_group_name_H-M   'P 1'
#
loop_
_entity.id
_entity.type
_entity.pdbx_description
1 polymer ?
#
loop_
_entity_poly.entity_id
_entity_poly.type
_entity_poly.pdbx_seq_one_letter_code
_entity_poly.pdbx_strand_id
1 'polypeptide(L)'
;MRFCWCTIKTKEMEKSREFYGGFLGMRAERSSSPAPGTEIVFFSDENRMEVELISKEEIPEWQGECPVTIGFRTDGFDRLLDESREKGILDLGPVRMGKDMECFFYS
;
A
#
# COMPACT_ATOMS: atom_id res chain seq x y z
N MET A 1 2.06 -4.78 24.69
CA MET A 1 2.19 -5.25 23.29
C MET A 1 2.16 -4.02 22.38
N ARG A 2 2.94 -3.98 21.29
CA ARG A 2 2.99 -2.85 20.35
C ARG A 2 2.83 -3.36 18.91
N PHE A 3 1.92 -2.77 18.14
CA PHE A 3 1.81 -3.01 16.71
C PHE A 3 3.00 -2.37 16.01
N CYS A 4 3.79 -3.16 15.26
CA CYS A 4 5.06 -2.66 14.72
C CYS A 4 4.94 -2.32 13.23
N TRP A 5 4.48 -3.25 12.39
CA TRP A 5 4.24 -3.02 10.96
C TRP A 5 3.32 -4.10 10.37
N CYS A 6 2.86 -3.87 9.14
CA CYS A 6 2.22 -4.87 8.27
C CYS A 6 3.20 -5.33 7.20
N THR A 7 3.25 -6.63 6.90
CA THR A 7 4.01 -7.16 5.76
C THR A 7 3.09 -7.51 4.60
N ILE A 8 3.41 -6.99 3.41
CA ILE A 8 2.68 -7.24 2.16
C ILE A 8 3.63 -7.93 1.19
N LYS A 9 3.23 -9.11 0.71
CA LYS A 9 3.95 -9.83 -0.33
C LYS A 9 3.60 -9.23 -1.68
N THR A 10 4.60 -8.95 -2.50
CA THR A 10 4.40 -8.40 -3.84
C THR A 10 5.24 -9.13 -4.89
N LYS A 11 4.66 -9.37 -6.06
CA LYS A 11 5.38 -9.91 -7.22
C LYS A 11 6.08 -8.80 -8.01
N GLU A 12 5.56 -7.58 -7.95
CA GLU A 12 6.04 -6.44 -8.75
C GLU A 12 6.49 -5.31 -7.81
N MET A 13 7.74 -5.42 -7.32
CA MET A 13 8.29 -4.46 -6.36
C MET A 13 8.27 -3.03 -6.92
N GLU A 14 8.62 -2.84 -8.19
CA GLU A 14 8.63 -1.52 -8.82
C GLU A 14 7.24 -0.86 -8.86
N LYS A 15 6.19 -1.61 -9.24
CA LYS A 15 4.80 -1.09 -9.17
C LYS A 15 4.41 -0.75 -7.74
N SER A 16 4.84 -1.57 -6.79
CA SER A 16 4.55 -1.33 -5.37
C SER A 16 5.27 -0.08 -4.86
N ARG A 17 6.50 0.18 -5.30
CA ARG A 17 7.24 1.42 -4.99
C ARG A 17 6.55 2.65 -5.56
N GLU A 18 6.11 2.58 -6.82
CA GLU A 18 5.34 3.68 -7.44
C GLU A 18 4.05 3.93 -6.66
N PHE A 19 3.37 2.87 -6.23
CA PHE A 19 2.13 2.98 -5.46
C PHE A 19 2.36 3.59 -4.06
N TYR A 20 3.19 2.96 -3.21
CA TYR A 20 3.38 3.42 -1.82
C TYR A 20 4.18 4.73 -1.74
N GLY A 21 5.23 4.87 -2.55
CA GLY A 21 6.09 6.06 -2.52
C GLY A 21 5.59 7.20 -3.41
N GLY A 22 5.11 6.90 -4.61
CA GLY A 22 4.68 7.90 -5.59
C GLY A 22 3.24 8.35 -5.36
N PHE A 23 2.29 7.41 -5.44
CA PHE A 23 0.87 7.71 -5.32
C PHE A 23 0.48 8.08 -3.87
N LEU A 24 0.77 7.22 -2.90
CA LEU A 24 0.47 7.50 -1.49
C LEU A 24 1.43 8.51 -0.83
N GLY A 25 2.59 8.79 -1.43
CA GLY A 25 3.56 9.74 -0.89
C GLY A 25 4.28 9.26 0.38
N MET A 26 4.29 7.96 0.66
CA MET A 26 4.99 7.42 1.84
C MET A 26 6.51 7.48 1.65
N ARG A 27 7.24 7.61 2.75
CA ARG A 27 8.70 7.71 2.71
C ARG A 27 9.34 6.33 2.72
N ALA A 28 10.21 6.04 1.74
CA ALA A 28 11.05 4.86 1.78
C ALA A 28 12.13 5.01 2.87
N GLU A 29 12.13 4.12 3.87
CA GLU A 29 13.03 4.19 5.02
C GLU A 29 14.30 3.37 4.82
N ARG A 30 14.11 2.08 4.53
CA ARG A 30 15.18 1.10 4.44
C ARG A 30 14.81 0.02 3.44
N SER A 31 15.80 -0.48 2.74
CA SER A 31 15.68 -1.63 1.85
C SER A 31 16.78 -2.64 2.11
N SER A 32 16.50 -3.91 1.83
CA SER A 32 17.49 -4.98 1.97
C SER A 32 17.20 -6.14 1.02
N SER A 33 18.24 -6.90 0.67
CA SER A 33 18.14 -8.13 -0.11
C SER A 33 18.83 -9.25 0.65
N PRO A 34 18.18 -9.81 1.69
CA PRO A 34 18.83 -10.74 2.63
C PRO A 34 19.16 -12.10 2.01
N ALA A 35 18.59 -12.42 0.85
CA ALA A 35 18.85 -13.63 0.09
C ALA A 35 18.74 -13.34 -1.41
N PRO A 36 19.41 -14.13 -2.27
CA PRO A 36 19.18 -14.08 -3.72
C PRO A 36 17.69 -14.15 -4.06
N GLY A 37 17.26 -13.30 -4.99
CA GLY A 37 15.87 -13.23 -5.43
C GLY A 37 14.89 -12.68 -4.38
N THR A 38 15.34 -12.18 -3.23
CA THR A 38 14.49 -11.53 -2.21
C THR A 38 14.79 -10.04 -2.12
N GLU A 39 13.75 -9.21 -2.12
CA GLU A 39 13.86 -7.77 -1.90
C GLU A 39 12.82 -7.32 -0.87
N ILE A 40 13.25 -6.49 0.06
CA ILE A 40 12.43 -5.93 1.14
C ILE A 40 12.58 -4.41 1.11
N VAL A 41 11.46 -3.69 1.22
CA VAL A 41 11.43 -2.23 1.35
C VAL A 41 10.42 -1.83 2.40
N PHE A 42 10.81 -0.96 3.33
CA PHE A 42 9.91 -0.36 4.31
C PHE A 42 9.51 1.04 3.87
N PHE A 43 8.20 1.30 3.91
CA PHE A 43 7.62 2.62 3.73
C PHE A 43 6.97 3.07 5.02
N SER A 44 7.20 4.31 5.44
CA SER A 44 6.52 4.90 6.59
C SER A 44 5.58 6.03 6.19
N ASP A 45 4.50 6.18 6.94
CA ASP A 45 3.68 7.40 6.94
C ASP A 45 4.36 8.53 7.75
N GLU A 46 3.67 9.66 7.88
CA GLU A 46 4.10 10.80 8.69
C GLU A 46 4.21 10.49 10.20
N ASN A 47 3.46 9.48 10.69
CA ASN A 47 3.42 9.04 12.07
C ASN A 47 4.42 7.89 12.36
N ARG A 48 5.26 7.54 11.39
CA ARG A 48 6.23 6.43 11.44
C ARG A 48 5.59 5.05 11.57
N MET A 49 4.33 4.89 11.20
CA MET A 49 3.71 3.60 10.98
C MET A 49 4.27 3.01 9.68
N GLU A 50 4.76 1.77 9.74
CA GLU A 50 5.46 1.16 8.62
C GLU A 50 4.63 0.07 7.91
N VAL A 51 4.78 0.02 6.59
CA VAL A 51 4.44 -1.12 5.74
C VAL A 51 5.75 -1.71 5.20
N GLU A 52 5.91 -3.01 5.38
CA GLU A 52 6.99 -3.81 4.80
C GLU A 52 6.50 -4.46 3.51
N LEU A 53 7.13 -4.12 2.38
CA LEU A 53 6.94 -4.81 1.12
C LEU A 53 8.01 -5.87 0.98
N ILE A 54 7.63 -7.10 0.64
CA ILE A 54 8.56 -8.20 0.36
C ILE A 54 8.25 -8.85 -0.98
N SER A 55 9.24 -8.90 -1.86
CA SER A 55 9.22 -9.73 -3.07
C SER A 55 10.21 -10.89 -2.93
N LYS A 56 9.87 -12.03 -3.53
CA LYS A 56 10.73 -13.21 -3.68
C LYS A 56 10.56 -13.77 -5.09
N GLU A 57 11.60 -14.39 -5.61
CA GLU A 57 11.58 -15.05 -6.93
C GLU A 57 10.48 -16.11 -7.03
N GLU A 58 10.25 -16.87 -5.95
CA GLU A 58 9.17 -17.83 -5.81
C GLU A 58 8.13 -17.37 -4.76
N ILE A 59 7.39 -16.30 -5.05
CA ILE A 59 6.16 -16.00 -4.27
C ILE A 59 4.99 -16.78 -4.87
N PRO A 60 4.35 -17.70 -4.12
CA PRO A 60 3.12 -18.33 -4.55
C PRO A 60 2.08 -17.25 -4.88
N GLU A 61 1.43 -17.41 -6.02
CA GLU A 61 0.28 -16.57 -6.35
C GLU A 61 -0.79 -16.75 -5.29
N TRP A 62 -1.26 -15.65 -4.71
CA TRP A 62 -2.42 -15.70 -3.85
C TRP A 62 -3.64 -16.03 -4.73
N GLN A 63 -4.27 -17.16 -4.45
CA GLN A 63 -5.49 -17.58 -5.15
C GLN A 63 -6.70 -17.19 -4.29
N GLY A 64 -7.41 -16.14 -4.70
CA GLY A 64 -8.62 -15.65 -4.05
C GLY A 64 -8.55 -14.18 -3.64
N GLU A 65 -9.60 -13.71 -2.97
CA GLU A 65 -9.61 -12.36 -2.39
C GLU A 65 -8.70 -12.29 -1.15
N CYS A 66 -7.98 -11.20 -0.97
CA CYS A 66 -7.32 -10.91 0.30
C CYS A 66 -8.39 -10.41 1.28
N PRO A 67 -8.68 -11.11 2.38
CA PRO A 67 -9.72 -10.67 3.33
C PRO A 67 -9.28 -9.48 4.20
N VAL A 68 -8.06 -8.99 4.00
CA VAL A 68 -7.46 -7.90 4.78
C VAL A 68 -7.38 -6.66 3.90
N THR A 69 -7.94 -5.56 4.41
CA THR A 69 -7.79 -4.21 3.88
C THR A 69 -6.95 -3.37 4.83
N ILE A 70 -6.17 -2.43 4.28
CA ILE A 70 -5.35 -1.48 5.05
C ILE A 70 -5.83 -0.08 4.71
N GLY A 71 -6.23 0.69 5.72
CA GLY A 71 -6.70 2.05 5.56
C GLY A 71 -5.59 3.08 5.80
N PHE A 72 -5.53 4.08 4.93
CA PHE A 72 -4.64 5.24 5.08
C PHE A 72 -5.49 6.50 5.22
N ARG A 73 -5.19 7.34 6.20
CA ARG A 73 -5.78 8.67 6.32
C ARG A 73 -4.91 9.68 5.56
N THR A 74 -5.55 10.60 4.85
CA THR A 74 -4.87 11.62 4.06
C THR A 74 -5.67 12.91 4.06
N ASP A 75 -4.97 14.04 4.10
CA ASP A 75 -5.58 15.36 3.86
C ASP A 75 -5.72 15.66 2.35
N GLY A 76 -5.09 14.85 1.50
CA GLY A 76 -5.14 14.96 0.04
C GLY A 76 -6.20 14.09 -0.63
N PHE A 77 -7.38 13.93 -0.01
CA PHE A 77 -8.41 12.98 -0.44
C PHE A 77 -8.85 13.20 -1.89
N ASP A 78 -9.29 14.41 -2.25
CA ASP A 78 -9.80 14.72 -3.59
C ASP A 78 -8.71 14.53 -4.66
N ARG A 79 -7.48 14.97 -4.36
CA ARG A 79 -6.32 14.78 -5.25
C ARG A 79 -6.10 13.30 -5.56
N LEU A 80 -6.04 12.46 -4.53
CA LEU A 80 -5.79 11.02 -4.69
C LEU A 80 -6.97 10.31 -5.36
N LEU A 81 -8.21 10.76 -5.09
CA LEU A 81 -9.40 10.24 -5.76
C LEU A 81 -9.35 10.53 -7.26
N ASP A 82 -9.00 11.75 -7.68
CA ASP A 82 -8.89 12.10 -9.10
C ASP A 82 -7.72 11.38 -9.77
N GLU A 83 -6.54 11.36 -9.14
CA GLU A 83 -5.38 10.60 -9.64
C GLU A 83 -5.69 9.11 -9.78
N SER A 84 -6.48 8.53 -8.86
CA SER A 84 -6.88 7.11 -8.94
C SER A 84 -7.79 6.82 -10.13
N ARG A 85 -8.67 7.77 -10.49
CA ARG A 85 -9.53 7.68 -11.68
C ARG A 85 -8.70 7.79 -12.96
N GLU A 86 -7.78 8.74 -13.02
CA GLU A 86 -6.90 8.95 -14.17
C GLU A 86 -5.99 7.74 -14.42
N LYS A 87 -5.45 7.14 -13.36
CA LYS A 87 -4.61 5.94 -13.43
C LYS A 87 -5.41 4.65 -13.67
N GLY A 88 -6.75 4.69 -13.57
CA GLY A 88 -7.62 3.52 -13.76
C GLY A 88 -7.48 2.46 -12.66
N ILE A 89 -7.12 2.87 -11.44
CA ILE A 89 -6.89 1.98 -10.29
C ILE A 89 -8.01 2.08 -9.23
N LEU A 90 -9.01 2.94 -9.44
CA LEU A 90 -10.16 3.06 -8.56
C LEU A 90 -11.09 1.86 -8.70
N ASP A 91 -11.30 1.12 -7.61
CA ASP A 91 -12.22 -0.03 -7.54
C ASP A 91 -13.61 0.41 -7.08
N LEU A 92 -13.68 1.11 -5.95
CA LEU A 92 -14.95 1.58 -5.36
C LEU A 92 -14.80 2.95 -4.71
N GLY A 93 -15.75 3.85 -4.96
CA GLY A 93 -15.94 5.08 -4.20
C GLY A 93 -16.04 6.36 -5.04
N PRO A 94 -16.16 7.53 -4.39
CA PRO A 94 -16.16 7.71 -2.95
C PRO A 94 -17.42 7.12 -2.27
N VAL A 95 -17.25 6.56 -1.08
CA VAL A 95 -18.32 6.02 -0.23
C VAL A 95 -18.25 6.69 1.13
N ARG A 96 -19.38 7.21 1.59
CA ARG A 96 -19.50 7.73 2.95
C ARG A 96 -19.79 6.59 3.92
N MET A 97 -18.87 6.34 4.83
CA MET A 97 -18.97 5.32 5.87
C MET A 97 -19.31 5.98 7.21
N GLY A 98 -20.56 5.87 7.64
CA GLY A 98 -21.04 6.58 8.83
C GLY A 98 -21.16 8.09 8.62
N LYS A 99 -20.95 8.88 9.67
CA LYS A 99 -21.20 10.33 9.62
C LYS A 99 -20.02 11.13 9.04
N ASP A 100 -18.80 10.78 9.46
CA ASP A 100 -17.63 11.66 9.33
C ASP A 100 -16.45 11.01 8.58
N MET A 101 -16.69 9.91 7.87
CA MET A 101 -15.64 9.21 7.12
C MET A 101 -16.07 9.00 5.67
N GLU A 102 -15.21 9.42 4.75
CA GLU A 102 -15.33 9.20 3.32
C GLU A 102 -14.12 8.38 2.87
N CYS A 103 -14.38 7.38 2.03
CA CYS A 103 -13.38 6.39 1.62
C CYS A 103 -13.51 6.09 0.14
N PHE A 104 -12.39 5.73 -0.48
CA PHE A 104 -12.37 5.02 -1.75
C PHE A 104 -11.38 3.86 -1.65
N PHE A 105 -11.53 2.88 -2.51
CA PHE A 105 -10.82 1.61 -2.48
C PHE A 105 -10.18 1.35 -3.85
N TYR A 106 -9.04 0.68 -3.83
CA TYR A 106 -8.27 0.21 -4.98
C TYR A 106 -7.83 -1.23 -4.71
N SER A 107 -7.67 -2.03 -5.77
CA SER A 107 -7.26 -3.44 -5.71
C SER A 107 -6.14 -3.78 -6.70
#